data_AF-A0A9D9RNP2-F1
#
_entry.id   AF-A0A9D9RNP2-F1
#
_cell.length_a   1.000
_cell.length_b   1.000
_cell.length_c   1.000
_cell.angle_alpha   90.00
_cell.angle_beta   90.00
_cell.angle_gamma   90.00
#
_symmetry.space_group_name_H-M   'P 1'
#
loop_
_entity.id
_entity.type
_entity.pdbx_description
1 polymer ?
#
loop_
_entity_poly.entity_id
_entity_poly.type
_entity_poly.pdbx_seq_one_letter_code
_entity_poly.pdbx_strand_id
1 'polypeptide(L)'
;RGIHLNGPPLGRPPKDRTIYDKQLRLEREDSRERNAIEGKFGEGKRRYSLGLVKTRLQETSETQIHLAFLVMNLQKILRDLFIFIFSMRFYAKRRKILAVTG
;
A
#
# COMPACT_ATOMS: atom_id res chain seq x y z
N ARG A 1 -27.90 -4.30 3.08
CA ARG A 1 -26.66 -3.51 2.90
C ARG A 1 -25.86 -4.20 1.80
N GLY A 2 -25.59 -3.50 0.70
CA GLY A 2 -25.15 -4.09 -0.56
C GLY A 2 -23.65 -4.39 -0.59
N ILE A 3 -23.29 -5.48 -1.26
CA ILE A 3 -21.91 -5.80 -1.62
C ILE A 3 -21.56 -4.92 -2.82
N HIS A 4 -20.52 -4.09 -2.69
CA HIS A 4 -19.96 -3.35 -3.82
C HIS A 4 -19.15 -4.32 -4.68
N LEU A 5 -19.63 -4.59 -5.89
CA LEU A 5 -18.97 -5.50 -6.82
C LEU A 5 -17.87 -4.74 -7.56
N ASN A 6 -16.62 -5.01 -7.20
CA ASN A 6 -15.45 -4.41 -7.83
C ASN A 6 -15.01 -5.23 -9.06
N GLY A 7 -15.04 -4.62 -10.24
CA GLY A 7 -14.55 -5.21 -11.49
C GLY A 7 -15.36 -4.76 -12.70
N PRO A 8 -14.94 -5.15 -13.91
CA PRO A 8 -15.69 -4.84 -15.12
C PRO A 8 -17.10 -5.41 -15.06
N PRO A 9 -18.08 -4.70 -15.66
CA PRO A 9 -19.45 -5.14 -15.64
C PRO A 9 -19.55 -6.43 -16.45
N LEU A 10 -20.40 -7.35 -16.03
CA LEU A 10 -20.65 -8.56 -16.81
C LEU A 10 -21.32 -8.16 -18.14
N GLY A 11 -20.76 -8.62 -19.25
CA GLY A 11 -21.31 -8.40 -20.59
C GLY A 11 -20.56 -7.37 -21.43
N ARG A 12 -21.26 -6.78 -22.41
CA ARG A 12 -20.63 -5.90 -23.40
C ARG A 12 -20.37 -4.51 -22.81
N PRO A 13 -19.18 -3.92 -23.02
CA PRO A 13 -18.90 -2.56 -22.61
C PRO A 13 -19.91 -1.54 -23.21
N PRO A 14 -20.19 -0.43 -22.51
CA PRO A 14 -21.02 0.64 -23.02
C PRO A 14 -20.50 1.19 -24.36
N LYS A 15 -21.42 1.50 -25.29
CA LYS A 15 -21.07 2.18 -26.55
C LYS A 15 -20.65 3.63 -26.33
N ASP A 16 -21.22 4.28 -25.32
CA ASP A 16 -20.85 5.65 -24.95
C ASP A 16 -19.48 5.65 -24.29
N ARG A 17 -18.56 6.37 -24.92
CA ARG A 17 -17.17 6.48 -24.48
C ARG A 17 -17.02 7.19 -23.15
N THR A 18 -17.87 8.16 -22.85
CA THR A 18 -17.79 8.92 -21.59
C THR A 18 -18.11 8.03 -20.39
N ILE A 19 -19.13 7.18 -20.52
CA ILE A 19 -19.54 6.21 -19.52
C ILE A 19 -18.45 5.14 -19.36
N TYR A 20 -17.94 4.62 -20.47
CA TYR A 20 -16.86 3.63 -20.48
C TYR A 20 -15.59 4.15 -19.78
N ASP A 21 -15.14 5.36 -20.11
CA ASP A 21 -13.93 5.94 -19.54
C ASP A 21 -14.08 6.20 -18.03
N LYS A 22 -15.28 6.62 -17.59
CA LYS A 22 -15.58 6.78 -16.15
C LYS A 22 -15.53 5.45 -15.41
N GLN A 23 -16.13 4.42 -15.98
CA GLN A 23 -16.11 3.07 -15.41
C GLN A 23 -14.68 2.51 -15.30
N LEU A 24 -13.88 2.65 -16.35
CA LEU A 24 -12.49 2.21 -16.35
C LEU A 24 -11.63 2.94 -15.31
N ARG A 25 -11.91 4.22 -15.03
CA ARG A 25 -11.22 4.97 -13.97
C ARG A 25 -11.55 4.41 -12.59
N LEU A 26 -12.83 4.20 -12.29
CA LEU A 26 -13.27 3.63 -11.02
C LEU A 26 -12.65 2.24 -10.80
N GLU A 27 -12.69 1.37 -11.81
CA GLU A 27 -12.08 0.03 -11.75
C GLU A 27 -10.57 0.08 -11.48
N ARG A 28 -9.87 1.03 -12.08
CA ARG A 28 -8.43 1.23 -11.88
C ARG A 28 -8.13 1.71 -10.46
N GLU A 29 -8.93 2.61 -9.91
CA GLU A 29 -8.79 3.08 -8.53
C GLU A 29 -9.04 1.94 -7.53
N ASP A 30 -10.15 1.23 -7.66
CA ASP A 30 -10.49 0.07 -6.82
C ASP A 30 -9.42 -1.03 -6.90
N SER A 31 -8.91 -1.30 -8.10
CA SER A 31 -7.85 -2.29 -8.30
C SER A 31 -6.52 -1.85 -7.71
N ARG A 32 -6.18 -0.55 -7.77
CA ARG A 32 -4.95 0.00 -7.15
C ARG A 32 -4.99 -0.16 -5.64
N GLU A 33 -6.12 0.17 -5.01
CA GLU A 33 -6.30 0.02 -3.57
C GLU A 33 -6.17 -1.44 -3.15
N ARG A 34 -6.88 -2.33 -3.86
CA ARG A 34 -6.81 -3.78 -3.59
C ARG A 34 -5.40 -4.33 -3.77
N ASN A 35 -4.72 -3.98 -4.86
CA ASN A 35 -3.35 -4.43 -5.11
C ASN A 35 -2.39 -3.97 -4.01
N ALA A 36 -2.55 -2.74 -3.50
CA ALA A 36 -1.75 -2.25 -2.39
C ALA A 36 -1.99 -3.06 -1.10
N ILE A 37 -3.25 -3.36 -0.80
CA ILE A 37 -3.66 -4.16 0.35
C ILE A 37 -3.14 -5.60 0.24
N GLU A 38 -3.46 -6.30 -0.85
CA GLU A 38 -3.03 -7.67 -1.11
C GLU A 38 -1.51 -7.79 -1.13
N GLY A 39 -0.82 -6.81 -1.72
CA GLY A 39 0.63 -6.71 -1.70
C GLY A 39 1.19 -6.68 -0.28
N LYS A 40 0.59 -5.87 0.61
CA LYS A 40 1.01 -5.78 2.02
C LYS A 40 0.71 -7.03 2.82
N PHE A 41 -0.44 -7.66 2.62
CA PHE A 41 -0.73 -8.96 3.22
C PHE A 41 0.21 -10.06 2.72
N GLY A 42 0.52 -10.07 1.42
CA GLY A 42 1.48 -10.99 0.82
C GLY A 42 2.91 -10.77 1.34
N GLU A 43 3.29 -9.52 1.60
CA GLU A 43 4.53 -9.18 2.30
C GLU A 43 4.53 -9.72 3.73
N GLY A 44 3.47 -9.46 4.50
CA GLY A 44 3.28 -9.98 5.86
C GLY A 44 3.44 -11.50 5.93
N LYS A 45 2.78 -12.23 5.01
CA LYS A 45 2.87 -13.69 4.94
C LYS A 45 4.26 -14.21 4.61
N ARG A 46 4.96 -13.58 3.66
CA ARG A 46 6.26 -14.05 3.13
C ARG A 46 7.48 -13.57 3.92
N ARG A 47 7.49 -12.31 4.37
CA ARG A 47 8.65 -11.67 5.03
C ARG A 47 8.52 -11.62 6.55
N TYR A 48 7.31 -11.65 7.08
CA TYR A 48 7.04 -11.55 8.52
C TYR A 48 6.40 -12.82 9.09
N SER A 49 6.50 -13.93 8.35
CA SER A 49 6.07 -15.28 8.75
C SER A 49 4.58 -15.41 9.12
N LEU A 50 3.73 -14.45 8.75
CA LEU A 50 2.28 -14.55 8.99
C LEU A 50 1.63 -15.71 8.19
N GLY A 51 2.31 -16.24 7.18
CA GLY A 51 1.87 -17.43 6.44
C GLY A 51 2.23 -18.75 7.12
N LEU A 52 3.00 -18.72 8.21
CA LEU A 52 3.54 -19.91 8.88
C LEU A 52 3.63 -19.73 10.40
N VAL A 53 2.52 -19.35 11.03
CA VAL A 53 2.38 -19.32 12.50
C VAL A 53 2.19 -20.75 13.00
N LYS A 54 3.22 -21.33 13.64
CA LYS A 54 3.23 -22.74 14.10
C LYS A 54 3.29 -22.89 15.63
N THR A 55 2.98 -21.83 16.35
CA THR A 55 2.88 -21.82 17.81
C THR A 55 1.73 -22.72 18.27
N ARG A 56 1.91 -23.42 19.40
CA ARG A 56 0.94 -24.42 19.88
C ARG A 56 -0.21 -23.81 20.68
N LEU A 57 0.08 -22.75 21.44
CA LEU A 57 -0.91 -22.06 22.28
C LEU A 57 -1.49 -20.86 21.53
N GLN A 58 -2.76 -20.57 21.79
CA GLN A 58 -3.46 -19.41 21.22
C GLN A 58 -2.73 -18.11 21.59
N GLU A 59 -2.43 -17.90 22.86
CA GLU A 59 -1.78 -16.68 23.37
C GLU A 59 -0.44 -16.40 22.67
N THR A 60 0.37 -17.44 22.45
CA THR A 60 1.65 -17.30 21.76
C THR A 60 1.45 -16.98 20.27
N SER A 61 0.43 -17.56 19.64
CA SER A 61 0.08 -17.31 18.24
C SER A 61 -0.36 -15.86 18.04
N GLU A 62 -1.23 -15.37 18.91
CA GLU A 62 -1.69 -13.97 18.91
C GLU A 62 -0.52 -13.01 19.14
N THR A 63 0.32 -13.29 20.15
CA THR A 63 1.53 -12.48 20.43
C THR A 63 2.46 -12.43 19.21
N GLN A 64 2.69 -13.55 18.53
CA GLN A 64 3.51 -13.60 17.32
C GLN A 64 2.91 -12.75 16.19
N ILE A 65 1.59 -12.83 16.00
CA ILE A 65 0.88 -12.03 14.99
C ILE A 65 0.97 -10.53 15.32
N HIS A 66 0.74 -10.14 16.57
CA HIS A 66 0.85 -8.76 17.03
C HIS A 66 2.26 -8.20 16.84
N LEU A 67 3.28 -8.97 17.20
CA LEU A 67 4.67 -8.56 17.02
C LEU A 67 5.02 -8.38 15.54
N ALA A 68 4.54 -9.27 14.67
CA ALA A 68 4.74 -9.12 13.23
C ALA A 68 4.15 -7.79 12.71
N PHE A 69 2.91 -7.45 13.08
CA PHE A 69 2.31 -6.17 12.70
C PHE A 69 3.02 -4.96 13.31
N LEU A 70 3.49 -5.06 14.56
CA LEU A 70 4.29 -4.02 15.19
C LEU A 70 5.56 -3.73 14.38
N VAL A 71 6.33 -4.77 14.04
CA VAL A 71 7.57 -4.63 13.26
C VAL A 71 7.27 -4.08 11.86
N MET A 72 6.20 -4.54 11.20
CA MET A 72 5.77 -4.00 9.90
C MET A 72 5.49 -2.50 9.95
N ASN A 73 4.81 -2.04 11.01
CA ASN A 73 4.52 -0.62 11.21
C ASN A 73 5.78 0.20 11.51
N LEU A 74 6.66 -0.31 12.39
CA LEU A 74 7.95 0.34 12.68
C LEU A 74 8.81 0.49 11.42
N GLN A 75 8.86 -0.55 10.58
CA GLN A 75 9.60 -0.51 9.31
C GLN A 75 9.03 0.54 8.34
N LYS A 76 7.70 0.74 8.34
CA LYS A 76 7.08 1.81 7.55
C LYS A 76 7.46 3.19 8.08
N ILE A 77 7.34 3.41 9.40
CA ILE A 77 7.73 4.68 10.02
C ILE A 77 9.20 5.01 9.74
N LEU A 78 10.09 4.04 9.89
CA LEU A 78 11.52 4.23 9.63
C LEU A 78 11.78 4.60 8.17
N ARG A 79 11.12 3.94 7.21
CA ARG A 79 11.22 4.26 5.79
C ARG A 79 10.73 5.67 5.47
N ASP A 80 9.58 6.05 6.02
CA ASP A 80 8.97 7.36 5.78
C ASP A 80 9.85 8.47 6.37
N LEU A 81 10.41 8.26 7.57
CA LEU A 81 11.38 9.17 8.19
C LEU A 81 12.66 9.28 7.36
N PHE A 82 13.18 8.17 6.86
CA PHE A 82 14.35 8.17 5.99
C PHE A 82 14.08 9.01 4.73
N ILE A 83 13.00 8.75 4.00
CA ILE A 83 12.62 9.53 2.81
C ILE A 83 12.49 11.02 3.15
N PHE A 84 11.87 11.35 4.28
CA PHE A 84 11.74 12.74 4.74
C PHE A 84 13.10 13.41 4.98
N ILE A 85 14.02 12.76 5.69
CA ILE A 85 15.36 13.31 5.96
C ILE A 85 16.14 13.51 4.64
N PHE A 86 16.13 12.52 3.74
CA PHE A 86 16.85 12.60 2.47
C PHE A 86 16.26 13.65 1.53
N SER A 87 14.93 13.72 1.42
CA SER A 87 14.26 14.74 0.62
C SER A 87 14.55 16.14 1.17
N MET A 88 14.47 16.35 2.49
CA MET A 88 14.82 17.62 3.11
C MET A 88 16.26 18.04 2.80
N ARG A 89 17.23 17.12 2.92
CA ARG A 89 18.64 17.41 2.57
C ARG A 89 18.80 17.78 1.10
N PHE A 90 18.10 17.07 0.20
CA PHE A 90 18.14 17.35 -1.23
C PHE A 90 17.53 18.71 -1.57
N TYR A 91 16.36 19.03 -1.02
CA TYR A 91 15.72 20.34 -1.17
C TYR A 91 16.60 21.47 -0.60
N ALA A 92 17.22 21.27 0.57
CA ALA A 92 18.15 22.23 1.15
C ALA A 92 19.39 22.45 0.26
N LYS A 93 19.96 21.38 -0.31
CA LYS A 93 21.09 21.47 -1.24
C LYS A 93 20.71 22.22 -2.52
N ARG A 94 19.56 21.91 -3.13
CA ARG A 94 19.06 22.63 -4.31
C ARG A 94 18.86 24.13 -4.06
N ARG A 95 18.25 24.51 -2.93
CA ARG A 95 18.07 25.93 -2.57
C ARG A 95 19.41 26.66 -2.41
N LYS A 96 20.41 26.04 -1.78
CA LYS A 96 21.75 26.64 -1.66
C LYS A 96 22.43 26.84 -3.02
N ILE A 97 22.30 25.90 -3.95
CA ILE A 97 22.87 26.05 -5.30
C ILE A 97 22.22 27.24 -6.02
N LEU A 98 20.88 27.31 -6.03
CA LEU A 98 20.14 28.39 -6.68
C LEU A 98 20.45 29.78 -6.11
N ALA A 99 20.75 29.86 -4.80
CA ALA A 99 21.12 31.12 -4.14
C ALA A 99 22.55 31.60 -4.42
N VAL A 100 23.43 30.75 -4.97
CA VAL A 100 24.84 31.10 -5.30
C VAL A 100 25.02 31.41 -6.79
N THR A 101 24.15 30.86 -7.65
CA THR A 101 24.16 31.09 -9.11
C THR A 101 23.27 32.24 -9.57
N GLY A 102 22.60 32.94 -8.66
CA GLY A 102 21.74 34.09 -8.92
C GLY A 102 22.38 35.40 -8.48
#